data_AF-A0A1Y9G8E6-F1
#
_entry.id   AF-A0A1Y9G8E6-F1
#
_cell.length_a   1.000
_cell.length_b   1.000
_cell.length_c   1.000
_cell.angle_alpha   90.00
_cell.angle_beta   90.00
_cell.angle_gamma   90.00
#
_symmetry.space_group_name_H-M   'P 1'
#
loop_
_entity.id
_entity.type
_entity.pdbx_description
1 polymer ?
#
loop_
_entity_poly.entity_id
_entity_poly.type
_entity_poly.pdbx_seq_one_letter_code
_entity_poly.pdbx_strand_id
1 'polypeptide(L)'
;MANAEAIQVSSLPLPPAQYINLYTDDNIRKNRAPKPPAPIQDAYTMFGSPFNNDDNIIRPLEIQGFKRLYPQHFDRRKELKKLNHSLLVNFLDLIDLLVHYPDSPRRAEKIDDLNLLFVHIHHLLNEFRPHQARETLRVMMELQKRQRIETAQRFQNHLEKVREMVKNAFASLPDLTDADRLGGGLEPMDVGEAGDVAGGRGEGCHPLDRLMCEIVDRM
;
A
#
# COMPACT_ATOMS: atom_id res chain seq x y z
N MET A 1 34.18 -31.30 -44.10
CA MET A 1 33.89 -29.92 -43.66
C MET A 1 32.92 -30.00 -42.50
N ALA A 2 33.43 -29.98 -41.26
CA ALA A 2 32.61 -30.09 -40.06
C ALA A 2 32.20 -28.69 -39.62
N ASN A 3 30.89 -28.50 -39.48
CA ASN A 3 30.24 -27.24 -39.13
C ASN A 3 30.60 -26.89 -37.68
N ALA A 4 31.31 -25.78 -37.47
CA ALA A 4 31.56 -25.25 -36.14
C ALA A 4 30.25 -24.64 -35.63
N GLU A 5 29.54 -25.36 -34.76
CA GLU A 5 28.34 -24.86 -34.09
C GLU A 5 28.70 -23.56 -33.35
N ALA A 6 28.01 -22.48 -33.75
CA ALA A 6 28.18 -21.17 -33.14
C ALA A 6 27.87 -21.28 -31.63
N ILE A 7 28.91 -21.13 -30.81
CA ILE A 7 28.80 -21.09 -29.36
C ILE A 7 27.90 -19.90 -29.02
N GLN A 8 26.66 -20.20 -28.65
CA GLN A 8 25.65 -19.22 -28.28
C GLN A 8 26.01 -18.69 -26.88
N VAL A 9 26.85 -17.65 -26.83
CA VAL A 9 27.25 -17.02 -25.57
C VAL A 9 26.09 -16.15 -25.08
N SER A 10 25.38 -16.62 -24.06
CA SER A 10 24.39 -15.81 -23.33
C SER A 10 25.08 -14.61 -22.67
N SER A 11 24.54 -13.41 -22.87
CA SER A 11 25.01 -12.15 -22.25
C SER A 11 24.65 -12.01 -20.77
N LEU A 12 23.79 -12.89 -20.26
CA LEU A 12 23.34 -12.91 -18.88
C LEU A 12 24.08 -14.00 -18.09
N PRO A 13 24.44 -13.72 -16.81
CA PRO A 13 25.09 -14.71 -15.97
C PRO A 13 24.21 -15.94 -15.84
N LEU A 14 24.85 -17.12 -15.85
CA LEU A 14 24.14 -18.37 -15.60
C LEU A 14 23.53 -18.33 -14.19
N PRO A 15 22.33 -18.93 -14.03
CA PRO A 15 21.70 -18.97 -12.73
C PRO A 15 22.61 -19.70 -11.72
N PRO A 16 22.55 -19.35 -10.42
CA PRO A 16 23.42 -19.94 -9.40
C PRO A 16 23.33 -21.47 -9.31
N ALA A 17 24.30 -22.17 -9.89
CA ALA A 17 24.32 -23.64 -9.98
C ALA A 17 24.25 -24.34 -8.61
N GLN A 18 24.71 -23.66 -7.54
CA GLN A 18 24.64 -24.14 -6.16
C GLN A 18 23.21 -24.36 -5.67
N TYR A 19 22.25 -23.56 -6.15
CA TYR A 19 20.86 -23.64 -5.70
C TYR A 19 19.99 -24.48 -6.64
N ILE A 20 20.21 -24.41 -7.96
CA ILE A 20 19.36 -25.07 -8.96
C ILE A 20 19.26 -26.59 -8.74
N ASN A 21 20.39 -27.24 -8.46
CA ASN A 21 20.44 -28.69 -8.27
C ASN A 21 19.69 -29.16 -7.01
N LEU A 22 19.36 -28.25 -6.09
CA LEU A 22 18.65 -28.57 -4.85
C LEU A 22 17.12 -28.54 -5.03
N TYR A 23 16.60 -27.87 -6.07
CA TYR A 23 15.17 -27.76 -6.37
C TYR A 23 14.71 -28.78 -7.42
N THR A 24 14.76 -30.07 -7.07
CA THR A 24 14.16 -31.15 -7.87
C THR A 24 12.76 -31.52 -7.36
N ASP A 25 11.90 -32.08 -8.21
CA ASP A 25 10.53 -32.49 -7.84
C ASP A 25 10.52 -33.44 -6.63
N ASP A 26 11.49 -34.35 -6.56
CA ASP A 26 11.65 -35.27 -5.45
C ASP A 26 12.02 -34.56 -4.14
N ASN A 27 12.90 -33.56 -4.19
CA ASN A 27 13.31 -32.78 -3.02
C ASN A 27 12.20 -31.84 -2.54
N ILE A 28 11.42 -31.29 -3.46
CA ILE A 28 10.25 -30.46 -3.14
C ILE A 28 9.19 -31.33 -2.46
N ARG A 29 8.85 -32.50 -3.03
CA ARG A 29 7.89 -33.43 -2.43
C ARG A 29 8.32 -33.91 -1.04
N LYS A 30 9.63 -34.06 -0.81
CA LYS A 30 10.22 -34.48 0.47
C LYS A 30 10.54 -33.31 1.41
N ASN A 31 10.15 -32.07 1.06
CA ASN A 31 10.46 -30.84 1.83
C ASN A 31 11.96 -30.67 2.19
N ARG A 32 12.85 -31.19 1.34
CA ARG A 32 14.32 -31.06 1.49
C ARG A 32 14.90 -29.88 0.72
N ALA A 33 14.08 -29.18 -0.06
CA ALA A 33 14.50 -27.95 -0.72
C ALA A 33 14.90 -26.91 0.34
N PRO A 34 16.07 -26.25 0.21
CA PRO A 34 16.51 -25.26 1.18
C PRO A 34 15.54 -24.07 1.20
N LYS A 35 15.22 -23.60 2.40
CA LYS A 35 14.51 -22.34 2.58
C LYS A 35 15.44 -21.18 2.22
N PRO A 36 14.91 -20.02 1.77
CA PRO A 36 15.75 -18.84 1.56
C PRO A 36 16.54 -18.52 2.83
N PRO A 37 17.77 -18.00 2.71
CA PRO A 37 18.54 -17.57 3.87
C PRO A 37 17.76 -16.54 4.67
N ALA A 38 17.94 -16.55 5.99
CA ALA A 38 17.31 -15.56 6.85
C ALA A 38 17.71 -14.14 6.41
N PRO A 39 16.79 -13.15 6.48
CA PRO A 39 17.14 -11.76 6.20
C PRO A 39 18.33 -11.34 7.06
N ILE A 40 19.30 -10.69 6.43
CA ILE A 40 20.47 -10.14 7.12
C ILE A 40 19.94 -9.04 8.05
N GLN A 41 20.13 -9.21 9.36
CA GLN A 41 19.76 -8.21 10.37
C GLN A 41 20.83 -7.13 10.50
N ASP A 42 22.07 -7.46 10.13
CA ASP A 42 23.23 -6.56 10.18
C ASP A 42 23.35 -5.69 8.91
N ALA A 43 24.51 -5.05 8.76
CA ALA A 43 24.82 -4.23 7.60
C ALA A 43 24.93 -5.06 6.30
N TYR A 44 24.31 -4.58 5.23
CA TYR A 44 24.38 -5.16 3.89
C TYR A 44 24.84 -4.12 2.86
N THR A 45 25.47 -4.55 1.77
CA THR A 45 25.89 -3.61 0.72
C THR A 45 24.77 -3.41 -0.30
N MET A 46 24.29 -2.18 -0.44
CA MET A 46 23.31 -1.78 -1.45
C MET A 46 23.98 -0.81 -2.43
N PHE A 47 24.03 -1.17 -3.73
CA PHE A 47 24.65 -0.36 -4.79
C PHE A 47 26.10 0.11 -4.45
N GLY A 48 26.88 -0.77 -3.84
CA GLY A 48 28.27 -0.47 -3.43
C GLY A 48 28.40 0.36 -2.14
N SER A 49 27.30 0.73 -1.49
CA SER A 49 27.31 1.42 -0.20
C SER A 49 26.90 0.49 0.95
N PRO A 50 27.62 0.45 2.07
CA PRO A 50 27.22 -0.34 3.24
C PRO A 50 26.00 0.31 3.90
N PHE A 51 24.91 -0.42 4.02
CA PHE A 51 23.63 0.01 4.58
C PHE A 51 23.38 -0.77 5.89
N ASN A 52 22.93 -0.11 6.95
CA ASN A 52 22.59 -0.76 8.21
C ASN A 52 21.09 -0.66 8.46
N ASN A 53 20.48 -1.69 9.07
CA ASN A 53 19.03 -1.71 9.29
C ASN A 53 18.56 -0.70 10.36
N ASP A 54 19.44 -0.32 11.29
CA ASP A 54 19.15 0.63 12.37
C ASP A 54 19.42 2.10 11.99
N ASP A 55 20.13 2.34 10.88
CA ASP A 55 20.40 3.70 10.44
C ASP A 55 19.11 4.36 9.93
N ASN A 56 18.96 5.66 10.19
CA ASN A 56 17.93 6.44 9.52
C ASN A 56 18.02 6.18 8.01
N ILE A 57 16.89 5.86 7.38
CA ILE A 57 16.76 5.57 5.93
C ILE A 57 17.50 6.62 5.08
N ILE A 58 17.62 7.83 5.62
CA ILE A 58 18.32 8.96 5.02
C ILE A 58 19.55 9.22 5.87
N ARG A 59 20.74 8.98 5.29
CA ARG A 59 22.00 9.28 5.96
C ARG A 59 22.10 10.78 6.26
N PRO A 60 22.46 11.17 7.49
CA PRO A 60 22.74 12.56 7.83
C PRO A 60 23.85 13.16 6.96
N LEU A 61 23.67 14.44 6.57
CA LEU A 61 24.65 15.24 5.83
C LEU A 61 26.05 15.24 6.49
N GLU A 62 26.08 15.16 7.82
CA GLU A 62 27.28 15.19 8.66
C GLU A 62 28.17 13.95 8.45
N ILE A 63 27.57 12.78 8.19
CA ILE A 63 28.29 11.53 7.90
C ILE A 63 28.93 11.57 6.49
N GLN A 64 28.42 12.45 5.63
CA GLN A 64 28.90 12.64 4.27
C GLN A 64 29.88 13.82 4.15
N GLY A 65 30.29 14.42 5.27
CA GLY A 65 31.27 15.51 5.33
C GLY A 65 30.70 16.91 5.03
N PHE A 66 29.38 17.06 4.92
CA PHE A 66 28.76 18.35 4.62
C PHE A 66 28.35 19.09 5.89
N LYS A 67 28.78 20.34 6.02
CA LYS A 67 28.34 21.24 7.09
C LYS A 67 26.88 21.60 6.88
N ARG A 68 26.04 21.32 7.87
CA ARG A 68 24.61 21.63 7.83
C ARG A 68 24.37 23.14 7.69
N LEU A 69 23.64 23.55 6.65
CA LEU A 69 23.32 24.96 6.37
C LEU A 69 22.08 25.49 7.12
N TYR A 70 21.33 24.63 7.82
CA TYR A 70 20.07 24.99 8.49
C TYR A 70 20.00 24.45 9.94
N PRO A 71 19.25 25.10 10.84
CA PRO A 71 19.13 24.68 12.25
C PRO A 71 18.46 23.30 12.41
N GLN A 72 18.56 22.69 13.59
CA GLN A 72 17.97 21.37 13.85
C GLN A 72 16.43 21.38 13.93
N HIS A 73 15.85 22.50 14.40
CA HIS A 73 14.40 22.76 14.36
C HIS A 73 14.10 23.86 13.36
N PHE A 74 13.41 23.51 12.28
CA PHE A 74 13.09 24.43 11.21
C PHE A 74 11.84 23.99 10.44
N ASP A 75 11.21 24.95 9.78
CA ASP A 75 10.13 24.67 8.84
C ASP A 75 10.75 24.26 7.49
N ARG A 76 10.66 22.96 7.18
CA ARG A 76 11.21 22.34 5.96
C ARG A 76 10.77 23.04 4.69
N ARG A 77 9.53 23.55 4.64
CA ARG A 77 9.00 24.26 3.47
C ARG A 77 9.67 25.62 3.29
N LYS A 78 9.92 26.34 4.40
CA LYS A 78 10.59 27.65 4.34
C LYS A 78 12.05 27.50 3.98
N GLU A 79 12.75 26.53 4.55
CA GLU A 79 14.16 26.28 4.22
C GLU A 79 14.35 25.80 2.78
N LEU A 80 13.48 24.93 2.26
CA LEU A 80 13.52 24.54 0.85
C LEU A 80 13.34 25.75 -0.09
N LYS A 81 12.44 26.68 0.25
CA LYS A 81 12.27 27.91 -0.53
C LYS A 81 13.50 28.81 -0.47
N LYS A 82 14.12 28.97 0.70
CA LYS A 82 15.36 29.74 0.86
C LYS A 82 16.51 29.13 0.05
N LEU A 83 16.70 27.81 0.12
CA LEU A 83 17.72 27.10 -0.65
C LEU A 83 17.48 27.24 -2.15
N ASN A 84 16.22 27.13 -2.61
CA ASN A 84 15.87 27.33 -4.02
C ASN A 84 16.16 28.78 -4.49
N HIS A 85 15.86 29.78 -3.66
CA HIS A 85 16.21 31.16 -3.99
C HIS A 85 17.72 31.37 -4.02
N SER A 86 18.46 30.82 -3.05
CA SER A 86 19.92 30.86 -3.01
C SER A 86 20.57 30.15 -4.20
N LEU A 87 19.98 29.05 -4.67
CA LEU A 87 20.39 28.34 -5.88
C LEU A 87 20.24 29.21 -7.12
N LEU A 88 19.09 29.88 -7.28
CA LEU A 88 18.85 30.77 -8.40
C LEU A 88 19.84 31.93 -8.43
N VAL A 89 20.06 32.59 -7.29
CA VAL A 89 21.02 33.70 -7.19
C VAL A 89 22.44 33.24 -7.51
N ASN A 90 22.89 32.11 -6.97
CA ASN A 90 24.22 31.58 -7.29
C ASN A 90 24.38 31.20 -8.77
N PHE A 91 23.32 30.72 -9.40
CA PHE A 91 23.34 30.42 -10.83
C PHE A 91 23.45 31.69 -11.68
N LEU A 92 22.75 32.77 -11.30
CA LEU A 92 22.88 34.06 -11.96
C LEU A 92 24.28 34.66 -11.77
N ASP A 93 24.83 34.58 -10.56
CA ASP A 93 26.21 35.00 -10.28
C ASP A 93 27.23 34.22 -11.13
N LEU A 94 27.00 32.92 -11.32
CA LEU A 94 27.85 32.08 -12.17
C LEU A 94 27.77 32.52 -13.63
N ILE A 95 26.57 32.83 -14.15
CA ILE A 95 26.41 33.34 -15.52
C ILE A 95 27.14 34.67 -15.67
N ASP A 96 26.95 35.60 -14.73
CA ASP A 96 27.58 36.92 -14.76
C ASP A 96 29.12 36.81 -14.73
N LEU A 97 29.64 35.91 -13.90
CA LEU A 97 31.07 35.60 -13.85
C LEU A 97 31.57 35.02 -15.18
N LEU A 98 30.81 34.15 -15.84
CA LEU A 98 31.19 33.57 -17.13
C LEU A 98 31.19 34.61 -18.27
N VAL A 99 30.29 35.59 -18.21
CA VAL A 99 30.22 36.70 -19.18
C VAL A 99 31.41 37.64 -19.03
N HIS A 100 31.78 37.98 -17.80
CA HIS A 100 32.85 38.96 -17.53
C HIS A 100 34.25 38.35 -17.44
N TYR A 101 34.40 37.16 -16.84
CA TYR A 101 35.68 36.54 -16.53
C TYR A 101 35.63 35.00 -16.66
N PRO A 102 35.57 34.46 -17.90
CA PRO A 102 35.35 33.02 -18.13
C PRO A 102 36.46 32.09 -17.59
N ASP A 103 37.70 32.57 -17.53
CA ASP A 103 38.88 31.79 -17.06
C ASP A 103 39.19 31.97 -15.56
N SER A 104 38.33 32.68 -14.83
CA SER A 104 38.54 32.91 -13.41
C SER A 104 38.42 31.61 -12.61
N PRO A 105 39.33 31.34 -11.64
CA PRO A 105 39.20 30.20 -10.73
C PRO A 105 37.92 30.26 -9.87
N ARG A 106 37.33 31.46 -9.71
CA ARG A 106 36.06 31.67 -9.00
C ARG A 106 34.88 30.92 -9.62
N ARG A 107 35.02 30.49 -10.89
CA ARG A 107 34.03 29.63 -11.55
C ARG A 107 33.91 28.28 -10.84
N ALA A 108 35.04 27.68 -10.47
CA ALA A 108 35.06 26.40 -9.77
C ALA A 108 34.40 26.53 -8.39
N GLU A 109 34.73 27.59 -7.65
CA GLU A 109 34.11 27.90 -6.34
C GLU A 109 32.59 28.01 -6.44
N LYS A 110 32.07 28.74 -7.45
CA LYS A 110 30.62 28.87 -7.66
C LYS A 110 29.95 27.56 -8.06
N ILE A 111 30.64 26.69 -8.81
CA ILE A 111 30.13 25.36 -9.14
C ILE A 111 30.07 24.48 -7.88
N ASP A 112 31.08 24.55 -7.01
CA ASP A 112 31.09 23.81 -5.75
C ASP A 112 29.99 24.29 -4.80
N ASP A 113 29.74 25.60 -4.73
CA ASP A 113 28.61 26.18 -3.99
C ASP A 113 27.26 25.67 -4.51
N LEU A 114 27.07 25.58 -5.83
CA LEU A 114 25.86 25.02 -6.44
C LEU A 114 25.70 23.54 -6.11
N ASN A 115 26.78 22.75 -6.21
CA ASN A 115 26.78 21.33 -5.85
C ASN A 115 26.36 21.14 -4.39
N LEU A 116 26.91 21.95 -3.48
CA LEU A 116 26.55 21.95 -2.07
C LEU A 116 25.05 22.23 -1.87
N LEU A 117 24.52 23.28 -2.53
CA LEU A 117 23.10 23.62 -2.47
C LEU A 117 22.20 22.46 -2.96
N PHE A 118 22.57 21.80 -4.06
CA PHE A 118 21.82 20.64 -4.55
C PHE A 118 21.82 19.47 -3.57
N VAL A 119 22.97 19.14 -2.98
CA VAL A 119 23.05 18.08 -1.96
C VAL A 119 22.13 18.37 -0.78
N HIS A 120 22.10 19.61 -0.29
CA HIS A 120 21.21 20.01 0.80
C HIS A 120 19.72 19.96 0.42
N ILE A 121 19.36 20.40 -0.79
CA ILE A 121 17.99 20.29 -1.31
C ILE A 121 17.56 18.82 -1.39
N HIS A 122 18.40 17.95 -1.95
CA HIS A 122 18.12 16.53 -2.07
C HIS A 122 17.91 15.87 -0.70
N HIS A 123 18.79 16.15 0.25
CA HIS A 123 18.65 15.63 1.60
C HIS A 123 17.35 16.09 2.26
N LEU A 124 17.00 17.38 2.16
CA LEU A 124 15.78 17.93 2.73
C LEU A 124 14.51 17.32 2.10
N LEU A 125 14.52 17.07 0.79
CA LEU A 125 13.44 16.37 0.09
C LEU A 125 13.33 14.92 0.54
N ASN A 126 14.46 14.25 0.73
CA ASN A 126 14.49 12.89 1.23
C ASN A 126 13.88 12.82 2.63
N GLU A 127 14.22 13.74 3.54
CA GLU A 127 13.61 13.82 4.89
C GLU A 127 12.09 13.98 4.86
N PHE A 128 11.54 14.55 3.77
CA PHE A 128 10.10 14.73 3.60
C PHE A 128 9.39 13.50 3.03
N ARG A 129 10.11 12.52 2.47
CA ARG A 129 9.52 11.30 1.86
C ARG A 129 8.65 10.49 2.81
N PRO A 130 9.04 10.22 4.07
CA PRO A 130 8.20 9.46 5.00
C PRO A 130 6.87 10.17 5.31
N HIS A 131 6.90 11.51 5.40
CA HIS A 131 5.68 12.30 5.57
C HIS A 131 4.79 12.21 4.33
N GLN A 132 5.36 12.36 3.13
CA GLN A 132 4.64 12.20 1.86
C GLN A 132 3.97 10.82 1.77
N ALA A 133 4.68 9.75 2.11
CA ALA A 133 4.14 8.40 2.07
C ALA A 133 2.91 8.22 3.00
N ARG A 134 2.94 8.82 4.20
CA ARG A 134 1.81 8.81 5.13
C ARG A 134 0.60 9.56 4.58
N GLU A 135 0.82 10.74 3.99
CA GLU A 135 -0.28 11.51 3.37
C GLU A 135 -0.87 10.78 2.16
N THR A 136 -0.03 10.14 1.33
CA THR A 136 -0.49 9.28 0.23
C THR A 136 -1.33 8.11 0.75
N LEU A 137 -0.88 7.43 1.80
CA LEU A 137 -1.62 6.33 2.43
C LEU A 137 -2.97 6.81 2.96
N ARG A 138 -3.01 7.98 3.62
CA ARG A 138 -4.24 8.59 4.11
C ARG A 138 -5.25 8.82 2.98
N VAL A 139 -4.84 9.49 1.91
CA VAL A 139 -5.71 9.76 0.74
C VAL A 139 -6.20 8.46 0.12
N MET A 140 -5.36 7.43 0.04
CA MET A 140 -5.74 6.12 -0.47
C MET A 140 -6.83 5.46 0.42
N MET A 141 -6.67 5.50 1.74
CA MET A 141 -7.66 4.95 2.67
C MET A 141 -8.99 5.73 2.64
N GLU A 142 -8.93 7.06 2.50
CA GLU A 142 -10.12 7.90 2.33
C GLU A 142 -10.88 7.54 1.05
N LEU A 143 -10.16 7.29 -0.05
CA LEU A 143 -10.75 6.82 -1.30
C LEU A 143 -11.43 5.45 -1.14
N GLN A 144 -10.76 4.50 -0.50
CA GLN A 144 -11.32 3.16 -0.24
C GLN A 144 -12.58 3.24 0.62
N LYS A 145 -12.57 4.08 1.67
CA LYS A 145 -13.75 4.32 2.52
C LYS A 145 -14.92 4.85 1.67
N ARG A 146 -14.67 5.86 0.84
CA ARG A 146 -15.69 6.45 -0.04
C ARG A 146 -16.30 5.40 -0.99
N GLN A 147 -15.45 4.60 -1.63
CA GLN A 147 -15.90 3.52 -2.52
C GLN A 147 -16.76 2.48 -1.80
N ARG A 148 -16.37 2.06 -0.58
CA ARG A 148 -17.16 1.11 0.22
C ARG A 148 -18.54 1.66 0.57
N ILE A 149 -18.62 2.93 0.98
CA ILE A 149 -19.89 3.59 1.30
C ILE A 149 -20.78 3.69 0.06
N GLU A 150 -20.21 4.12 -1.07
CA GLU A 150 -20.94 4.25 -2.33
C GLU A 150 -21.48 2.89 -2.81
N THR A 151 -20.66 1.84 -2.73
CA THR A 151 -21.08 0.47 -3.06
C THR A 151 -22.19 -0.01 -2.12
N ALA A 152 -22.06 0.18 -0.81
CA ALA A 152 -23.10 -0.19 0.15
C ALA A 152 -24.43 0.54 -0.12
N GLN A 153 -24.38 1.83 -0.43
CA GLN A 153 -25.56 2.61 -0.80
C GLN A 153 -26.19 2.10 -2.10
N ARG A 154 -25.38 1.78 -3.11
CA ARG A 154 -25.86 1.16 -4.35
C ARG A 154 -26.53 -0.19 -4.07
N PHE A 155 -25.94 -1.04 -3.23
CA PHE A 155 -26.55 -2.31 -2.84
C PHE A 155 -27.89 -2.12 -2.13
N GLN A 156 -27.97 -1.18 -1.18
CA GLN A 156 -29.21 -0.87 -0.47
C GLN A 156 -30.32 -0.41 -1.44
N ASN A 157 -29.98 0.45 -2.40
CA ASN A 157 -30.93 0.90 -3.41
C ASN A 157 -31.42 -0.25 -4.31
N HIS A 158 -30.55 -1.22 -4.64
CA HIS A 158 -30.96 -2.40 -5.40
C HIS A 158 -31.84 -3.34 -4.57
N LEU A 159 -31.52 -3.55 -3.29
CA LEU A 159 -32.36 -4.34 -2.39
C LEU A 159 -33.76 -3.75 -2.25
N GLU A 160 -33.87 -2.43 -2.11
CA GLU A 160 -35.18 -1.77 -2.01
C GLU A 160 -36.01 -2.00 -3.28
N LYS A 161 -35.41 -1.82 -4.46
CA LYS A 161 -36.08 -2.11 -5.74
C LYS A 161 -36.53 -3.56 -5.85
N VAL A 162 -35.69 -4.52 -5.46
CA VAL A 162 -36.06 -5.94 -5.46
C VAL A 162 -37.21 -6.21 -4.48
N ARG A 163 -37.17 -5.62 -3.29
CA ARG A 163 -38.23 -5.73 -2.29
C ARG A 163 -39.56 -5.17 -2.82
N GLU A 164 -39.53 -4.03 -3.49
CA GLU A 164 -40.71 -3.45 -4.15
C GLU A 164 -41.24 -4.37 -5.26
N MET A 165 -40.36 -4.90 -6.13
CA MET A 165 -40.76 -5.83 -7.19
C MET A 165 -41.40 -7.10 -6.62
N VAL A 166 -40.84 -7.68 -5.56
CA VAL A 166 -41.39 -8.87 -4.89
C VAL A 166 -42.74 -8.56 -4.26
N LYS A 167 -42.88 -7.44 -3.55
CA LYS A 167 -44.17 -7.01 -2.98
C LYS A 167 -45.24 -6.81 -4.06
N ASN A 168 -44.87 -6.18 -5.17
CA ASN A 168 -45.78 -5.97 -6.30
C ASN A 168 -46.19 -7.31 -6.94
N ALA A 169 -45.26 -8.26 -7.07
CA ALA A 169 -45.56 -9.60 -7.56
C ALA A 169 -46.54 -10.34 -6.64
N PHE A 170 -46.33 -10.29 -5.31
CA PHE A 170 -47.27 -10.85 -4.34
C PHE A 170 -48.65 -10.19 -4.39
N ALA A 171 -48.71 -8.86 -4.54
CA ALA A 171 -49.98 -8.15 -4.67
C ALA A 171 -50.72 -8.44 -6.00
N SER A 172 -49.98 -8.89 -7.02
CA SER A 172 -50.55 -9.27 -8.32
C SER A 172 -51.03 -10.72 -8.39
N LEU A 173 -50.74 -11.55 -7.37
CA LEU A 173 -51.29 -12.90 -7.30
C LEU A 173 -52.78 -12.82 -6.94
N PRO A 174 -53.65 -13.56 -7.66
CA PRO A 174 -55.06 -13.63 -7.32
C PRO A 174 -55.23 -14.27 -5.94
N ASP A 175 -56.18 -13.75 -5.17
CA ASP A 175 -56.51 -14.25 -3.84
C ASP A 175 -56.96 -15.72 -3.97
N LEU A 176 -56.22 -16.65 -3.36
CA LEU A 176 -56.49 -18.11 -3.41
C LEU A 176 -57.79 -18.49 -2.67
N THR A 177 -58.55 -17.52 -2.17
CA THR A 177 -59.80 -17.68 -1.43
C THR A 177 -60.93 -18.29 -2.26
N ASP A 178 -60.83 -18.31 -3.59
CA ASP A 178 -61.84 -18.95 -4.47
C ASP A 178 -61.46 -20.34 -5.00
N ALA A 179 -60.25 -20.86 -4.69
CA ALA A 179 -59.74 -22.12 -5.25
C ALA A 179 -59.89 -23.35 -4.34
N ASP A 180 -60.47 -23.23 -3.14
CA ASP A 180 -60.58 -24.35 -2.18
C ASP A 180 -62.01 -24.84 -1.91
N ARG A 181 -62.93 -24.60 -2.85
CA ARG A 181 -64.29 -25.21 -2.82
C ARG A 181 -64.35 -26.67 -3.28
N LEU A 182 -63.22 -27.32 -3.56
CA LEU A 182 -63.18 -28.75 -3.89
C LEU A 182 -62.02 -29.50 -3.21
N GLY A 183 -62.22 -29.83 -1.93
CA GLY A 183 -61.98 -31.18 -1.41
C GLY A 183 -60.57 -31.51 -0.90
N GLY A 184 -60.45 -31.63 0.42
CA GLY A 184 -59.41 -32.45 1.05
C GLY A 184 -59.06 -31.98 2.46
N GLY A 185 -59.60 -32.65 3.48
CA GLY A 185 -59.37 -32.32 4.89
C GLY A 185 -57.90 -32.31 5.30
N LEU A 186 -57.50 -31.26 6.01
CA LEU A 186 -56.26 -31.19 6.77
C LEU A 186 -56.62 -30.83 8.21
N GLU A 187 -56.34 -31.77 9.11
CA GLU A 187 -56.47 -31.64 10.57
C GLU A 187 -55.71 -30.39 11.07
N PRO A 188 -56.23 -29.68 12.09
CA PRO A 188 -55.53 -28.54 12.66
C PRO A 188 -54.28 -29.01 13.42
N MET A 189 -53.11 -28.54 13.00
CA MET A 189 -51.86 -28.70 13.73
C MET A 189 -51.85 -27.71 14.90
N ASP A 190 -51.80 -28.24 16.12
CA ASP A 190 -51.71 -27.50 17.38
C ASP A 190 -50.43 -26.66 17.43
N VAL A 191 -50.58 -25.34 17.52
CA VAL A 191 -49.47 -24.42 17.80
C VAL A 191 -49.83 -23.67 19.07
N GLY A 192 -49.13 -24.05 20.14
CA GLY A 192 -49.36 -23.57 21.50
C GLY A 192 -49.32 -22.05 21.66
N GLU A 193 -50.12 -21.60 22.63
CA GLU A 193 -50.37 -20.21 23.01
C GLU A 193 -49.11 -19.35 23.18
N ALA A 194 -49.13 -18.19 22.53
CA ALA A 194 -48.22 -17.09 22.81
C ALA A 194 -48.64 -16.43 24.14
N GLY A 195 -47.87 -16.70 25.20
CA GLY A 195 -47.92 -15.95 26.45
C GLY A 195 -47.31 -14.56 26.27
N ASP A 196 -48.13 -13.57 26.57
CA ASP A 196 -47.83 -12.14 26.67
C ASP A 196 -46.73 -11.84 27.71
N VAL A 197 -45.60 -11.27 27.30
CA VAL A 197 -44.71 -10.50 28.21
C VAL A 197 -44.06 -9.33 27.46
N ALA A 198 -44.43 -8.14 27.91
CA ALA A 198 -43.86 -6.86 27.55
C ALA A 198 -42.37 -6.71 27.94
N GLY A 199 -41.62 -5.97 27.10
CA GLY A 199 -40.47 -5.17 27.53
C GLY A 199 -39.09 -5.61 27.05
N GLY A 200 -38.47 -4.80 26.19
CA GLY A 200 -37.01 -4.81 25.95
C GLY A 200 -36.62 -4.90 24.48
N ARG A 201 -36.27 -3.76 23.88
CA ARG A 201 -35.54 -3.69 22.60
C ARG A 201 -34.18 -4.36 22.75
N GLY A 202 -34.05 -5.60 22.31
CA GLY A 202 -32.79 -6.31 22.10
C GLY A 202 -32.95 -7.21 20.89
N GLU A 203 -32.11 -6.99 19.88
CA GLU A 203 -32.06 -7.79 18.65
C GLU A 203 -31.90 -9.28 18.99
N GLY A 204 -32.87 -10.10 18.58
CA GLY A 204 -32.81 -11.54 18.72
C GLY A 204 -31.75 -12.12 17.79
N CYS A 205 -30.52 -12.25 18.28
CA CYS A 205 -29.47 -13.04 17.63
C CYS A 205 -29.83 -14.52 17.76
N HIS A 206 -29.89 -15.24 16.63
CA HIS A 206 -30.19 -16.67 16.63
C HIS A 206 -29.08 -17.42 17.39
N PRO A 207 -29.40 -18.46 18.19
CA PRO A 207 -28.40 -19.17 18.99
C PRO A 207 -27.22 -19.75 18.17
N LEU A 208 -27.44 -20.06 16.89
CA LEU A 208 -26.39 -20.48 15.96
C LEU A 208 -25.44 -19.33 15.55
N ASP A 209 -25.94 -18.10 15.47
CA ASP A 209 -25.14 -16.92 15.09
C ASP A 209 -24.20 -16.52 16.24
N ARG A 210 -24.67 -16.67 17.49
CA ARG A 210 -23.84 -16.46 18.68
C ARG A 210 -22.66 -17.43 18.74
N LEU A 211 -22.90 -18.70 18.38
CA LEU A 211 -21.84 -19.71 18.32
C LEU A 211 -20.80 -19.38 17.25
N MET A 212 -21.22 -18.85 16.09
CA MET A 212 -20.31 -18.43 15.03
C MET A 212 -19.43 -17.24 15.45
N CYS A 213 -19.98 -16.25 16.16
CA CYS A 213 -19.19 -15.13 16.69
C CYS A 213 -18.15 -15.60 17.72
N GLU A 214 -18.52 -16.51 18.61
CA GLU A 214 -17.59 -17.07 19.61
C GLU A 214 -16.44 -17.88 18.98
N ILE A 215 -16.64 -18.49 17.81
CA ILE A 215 -15.60 -19.21 17.08
C ILE A 215 -14.62 -18.22 16.42
N VAL A 216 -15.14 -17.13 15.85
CA VAL A 216 -14.33 -16.09 15.20
C VAL A 216 -13.46 -15.33 16.20
N ASP A 217 -13.99 -15.02 17.39
CA ASP A 217 -13.26 -14.30 18.43
C ASP A 217 -12.16 -15.14 19.11
N ARG A 218 -12.14 -16.46 18.88
CA ARG A 218 -11.13 -17.39 19.41
C ARG A 218 -10.00 -17.73 18.42
N MET A 219 -10.06 -17.23 17.18
CA MET A 219 -8.96 -17.30 16.20
C MET A 219 -8.11 -16.03 16.23
#